data_AF-A0A7V6M4R6-F1
#
_entry.id   AF-A0A7V6M4R6-F1
#
_cell.length_a   1.000
_cell.length_b   1.000
_cell.length_c   1.000
_cell.angle_alpha   90.00
_cell.angle_beta   90.00
_cell.angle_gamma   90.00
#
_symmetry.space_group_name_H-M   'P 1'
#
loop_
_entity.id
_entity.type
_entity.pdbx_description
1 polymer ?
#
loop_
_entity_poly.entity_id
_entity_poly.type
_entity_poly.pdbx_seq_one_letter_code
_entity_poly.pdbx_strand_id
1 'polypeptide(L)'
;MRKKFALIIIYCIAIVFAVDLIRKTVIIITNTSNRLFINVVTNLILYILLVSLGMIILRRELKIDFVNFKNFHSKAEYIARGYLLLIGANFIGRIILMILDYQQKSVNQLGIESLLKSKYMIIAAISIIIGPIIEELVFRKSLIDLLVFKGKYSPIISVIVSSLLFGLIHVIFNTQNNIKELFLLIPYFFQGMVLGYLYVKQDYNIQIPIFVHMLNNFIAVLVIVFVPAGF
;
A
#
# COMPACT_ATOMS: atom_id res chain seq x y z
N MET A 1 -12.17 18.29 -10.56
CA MET A 1 -10.95 17.67 -10.00
C MET A 1 -11.08 17.41 -8.51
N ARG A 2 -11.11 18.42 -7.61
CA ARG A 2 -11.20 18.23 -6.15
C ARG A 2 -12.28 17.23 -5.67
N LYS A 3 -13.49 17.30 -6.23
CA LYS A 3 -14.59 16.37 -5.90
C LYS A 3 -14.25 14.91 -6.20
N LYS A 4 -13.53 14.61 -7.29
CA LYS A 4 -13.14 13.24 -7.66
C LYS A 4 -12.14 12.63 -6.67
N PHE A 5 -11.13 13.41 -6.26
CA PHE A 5 -10.11 12.94 -5.32
C PHE A 5 -10.70 12.64 -3.95
N ALA A 6 -11.59 13.50 -3.44
CA ALA A 6 -12.33 13.24 -2.22
C ALA A 6 -13.26 12.02 -2.36
N LEU A 7 -13.91 11.87 -3.52
CA LEU A 7 -14.84 10.78 -3.81
C LEU A 7 -14.17 9.40 -3.74
N ILE A 8 -12.93 9.27 -4.24
CA ILE A 8 -12.17 8.02 -4.17
C ILE A 8 -11.89 7.64 -2.73
N ILE A 9 -11.42 8.58 -1.91
CA ILE A 9 -11.14 8.34 -0.49
C ILE A 9 -12.41 7.86 0.22
N ILE A 10 -13.53 8.53 0.00
CA ILE A 10 -14.83 8.18 0.61
C ILE A 10 -15.27 6.78 0.17
N TYR A 11 -15.22 6.46 -1.12
CA TYR A 11 -15.62 5.14 -1.59
C TYR A 11 -14.67 4.03 -1.12
N CYS A 12 -13.37 4.30 -1.04
CA CYS A 12 -12.42 3.32 -0.50
C CYS A 12 -12.78 2.96 0.94
N ILE A 13 -13.04 3.97 1.77
CA ILE A 13 -13.48 3.76 3.15
C ILE A 13 -14.79 2.95 3.18
N ALA A 14 -15.79 3.34 2.39
CA ALA A 14 -17.09 2.66 2.34
C ALA A 14 -16.98 1.19 1.90
N ILE A 15 -16.19 0.90 0.86
CA ILE A 15 -16.02 -0.46 0.34
C ILE A 15 -15.24 -1.33 1.34
N VAL A 16 -14.21 -0.79 2.00
CA VAL A 16 -13.47 -1.52 3.05
C VAL A 16 -14.42 -1.95 4.17
N PHE A 17 -15.26 -1.03 4.67
CA PHE A 17 -16.25 -1.37 5.70
C PHE A 17 -17.29 -2.37 5.20
N ALA A 18 -17.78 -2.23 3.97
CA ALA A 18 -18.75 -3.14 3.39
C ALA A 18 -18.18 -4.56 3.25
N VAL A 19 -16.96 -4.71 2.75
CA VAL A 19 -16.31 -6.03 2.60
C VAL A 19 -16.00 -6.65 3.97
N ASP A 20 -15.55 -5.87 4.96
CA ASP A 20 -15.33 -6.38 6.30
C ASP A 20 -16.63 -6.88 6.96
N LEU A 21 -17.73 -6.16 6.78
CA LEU A 21 -19.05 -6.58 7.23
C LEU A 21 -19.48 -7.89 6.55
N ILE A 22 -19.40 -7.95 5.22
CA ILE A 22 -19.74 -9.15 4.44
C ILE A 22 -18.90 -10.34 4.90
N ARG A 23 -17.59 -10.15 5.08
CA ARG A 23 -16.67 -11.18 5.55
C ARG A 23 -17.10 -11.75 6.91
N LYS A 24 -17.38 -10.88 7.88
CA LYS A 24 -17.84 -11.28 9.21
C LYS A 24 -19.16 -12.05 9.13
N THR A 25 -20.12 -11.57 8.35
CA THR A 25 -21.40 -12.23 8.14
C THR A 25 -21.24 -13.62 7.50
N VAL A 26 -20.39 -13.76 6.47
CA VAL A 26 -20.13 -15.06 5.82
C VAL A 26 -19.49 -16.04 6.81
N ILE A 27 -18.51 -15.61 7.62
CA ILE A 27 -17.87 -16.47 8.62
C ILE A 27 -18.90 -16.98 9.64
N ILE A 28 -19.79 -16.10 10.11
CA ILE A 28 -20.84 -16.45 11.08
C ILE A 28 -21.85 -17.43 10.47
N ILE A 29 -22.38 -17.13 9.27
CA ILE A 29 -23.43 -17.94 8.63
C ILE A 29 -22.90 -19.31 8.23
N THR A 30 -21.70 -19.39 7.65
CA THR A 30 -21.14 -20.65 7.15
C THR A 30 -20.55 -21.52 8.25
N ASN A 31 -20.34 -20.97 9.45
CA ASN A 31 -19.61 -21.58 10.56
C ASN A 31 -18.31 -22.28 10.11
N THR A 32 -17.65 -21.75 9.06
CA THR A 32 -16.52 -22.43 8.46
C THR A 32 -15.26 -22.26 9.30
N SER A 33 -14.51 -23.34 9.45
CA SER A 33 -13.18 -23.31 10.06
C SER A 33 -12.13 -22.69 9.13
N ASN A 34 -12.42 -22.55 7.82
CA ASN A 34 -11.45 -22.10 6.83
C ASN A 34 -11.37 -20.57 6.67
N ARG A 35 -11.07 -19.89 7.78
CA ARG A 35 -10.97 -18.42 7.84
C ARG A 35 -9.90 -17.85 6.91
N LEU A 36 -8.80 -18.57 6.70
CA LEU A 36 -7.72 -18.16 5.79
C LEU A 36 -8.21 -18.01 4.34
N PHE A 37 -9.02 -18.96 3.85
CA PHE A 37 -9.60 -18.90 2.52
C PHE A 37 -10.53 -17.69 2.36
N ILE A 38 -11.43 -17.47 3.32
CA ILE A 38 -12.34 -16.32 3.25
C ILE A 38 -11.55 -15.01 3.24
N ASN A 39 -10.54 -14.89 4.11
CA ASN A 39 -9.73 -13.67 4.20
C ASN A 39 -9.01 -13.38 2.88
N VAL A 40 -8.34 -14.36 2.29
CA VAL A 40 -7.57 -14.14 1.06
C VAL A 40 -8.48 -13.83 -0.13
N VAL A 41 -9.62 -14.51 -0.26
CA VAL A 41 -10.57 -14.28 -1.36
C VAL A 41 -11.25 -12.93 -1.22
N THR A 42 -11.72 -12.58 -0.02
CA THR A 42 -12.37 -11.28 0.20
C THR A 42 -11.39 -10.11 0.06
N ASN A 43 -10.12 -10.27 0.44
CA ASN A 43 -9.08 -9.27 0.19
C ASN A 43 -8.80 -9.09 -1.32
N LEU A 44 -8.71 -10.18 -2.08
CA LEU A 44 -8.54 -10.09 -3.53
C LEU A 44 -9.74 -9.36 -4.19
N ILE A 45 -10.96 -9.74 -3.83
CA ILE A 45 -12.18 -9.09 -4.32
C ILE A 45 -12.19 -7.60 -3.95
N LEU A 46 -11.85 -7.26 -2.71
CA LEU A 46 -11.73 -5.88 -2.25
C LEU A 46 -10.76 -5.08 -3.13
N TYR A 47 -9.54 -5.59 -3.35
CA TYR A 47 -8.55 -4.90 -4.18
C TYR A 47 -9.02 -4.76 -5.63
N ILE A 48 -9.63 -5.80 -6.23
CA ILE A 48 -10.18 -5.71 -7.59
C ILE A 48 -11.26 -4.62 -7.67
N LEU A 49 -12.20 -4.59 -6.74
CA LEU A 49 -13.27 -3.59 -6.71
C LEU A 49 -12.72 -2.18 -6.55
N LEU A 50 -11.79 -1.99 -5.61
CA LEU A 50 -11.19 -0.68 -5.35
C LEU A 50 -10.34 -0.19 -6.52
N VAL A 51 -9.49 -1.04 -7.08
CA VAL A 51 -8.67 -0.70 -8.26
C VAL A 51 -9.58 -0.38 -9.44
N SER A 52 -10.59 -1.20 -9.72
CA SER A 52 -11.54 -0.96 -10.82
C SER A 52 -12.26 0.38 -10.66
N LEU A 53 -12.73 0.69 -9.45
CA LEU A 53 -13.37 1.96 -9.16
C LEU A 53 -12.40 3.14 -9.32
N GLY A 54 -11.19 3.03 -8.78
CA GLY A 54 -10.14 4.03 -8.92
C GLY A 54 -9.80 4.31 -10.38
N MET A 55 -9.65 3.25 -11.18
CA MET A 55 -9.43 3.33 -12.63
C MET A 55 -10.58 4.04 -13.35
N ILE A 56 -11.83 3.77 -12.98
CA ILE A 56 -13.01 4.41 -13.59
C ILE A 56 -13.08 5.90 -13.24
N ILE A 57 -12.91 6.26 -11.97
CA ILE A 57 -13.03 7.65 -11.50
C ILE A 57 -11.89 8.52 -12.05
N LEU A 58 -10.67 7.98 -12.09
CA LEU A 58 -9.44 8.66 -12.54
C LEU A 58 -9.06 8.36 -13.99
N ARG A 59 -9.95 7.75 -14.79
CA ARG A 59 -9.64 7.28 -16.15
C ARG A 59 -8.95 8.31 -17.04
N ARG A 60 -9.29 9.59 -16.91
CA ARG A 60 -8.70 10.66 -17.74
C ARG A 60 -7.29 10.98 -17.29
N GLU A 61 -7.14 11.15 -15.98
CA GLU A 61 -5.89 11.43 -15.28
C GLU A 61 -4.87 10.30 -15.50
N LEU A 62 -5.31 9.04 -15.36
CA LEU A 62 -4.46 7.86 -15.56
C LEU A 62 -4.07 7.65 -17.02
N LYS A 63 -4.95 7.98 -17.96
CA LYS A 63 -4.62 7.95 -19.39
C LYS A 63 -3.52 8.96 -19.73
N ILE A 64 -3.56 10.16 -19.13
CA ILE A 64 -2.51 11.17 -19.29
C ILE A 64 -1.20 10.66 -18.69
N ASP A 65 -1.23 10.16 -17.46
CA ASP A 65 -0.05 9.60 -16.79
C ASP A 65 0.58 8.48 -17.63
N PHE A 66 -0.23 7.60 -18.21
CA PHE A 66 0.22 6.51 -19.07
C PHE A 66 0.83 6.98 -20.39
N VAL A 67 0.20 7.96 -21.06
CA VAL A 67 0.74 8.53 -22.31
C VAL A 67 2.10 9.21 -22.05
N ASN A 68 2.22 9.93 -20.93
CA ASN A 68 3.47 10.57 -20.52
C ASN A 68 4.54 9.57 -20.05
N PHE A 69 4.17 8.30 -19.88
CA PHE A 69 5.06 7.21 -19.45
C PHE A 69 5.61 6.36 -20.62
N LYS A 70 5.25 6.67 -21.89
CA LYS A 70 5.51 5.81 -23.06
C LYS A 70 6.97 5.39 -23.32
N ASN A 71 7.97 6.05 -22.75
CA ASN A 71 9.38 5.66 -22.88
C ASN A 71 9.82 4.79 -21.69
N PHE A 72 9.42 3.52 -21.66
CA PHE A 72 9.70 2.61 -20.54
C PHE A 72 11.20 2.44 -20.25
N HIS A 73 12.05 2.34 -21.29
CA HIS A 73 13.50 2.14 -21.10
C HIS A 73 14.17 3.29 -20.35
N SER A 74 13.78 4.54 -20.60
CA SER A 74 14.28 5.69 -19.83
C SER A 74 13.64 5.77 -18.43
N LYS A 75 12.57 5.01 -18.17
CA LYS A 75 11.86 4.94 -16.89
C LYS A 75 12.30 3.77 -16.01
N ALA A 76 12.92 2.73 -16.56
CA ALA A 76 13.50 1.62 -15.80
C ALA A 76 14.56 2.08 -14.80
N GLU A 77 15.40 3.06 -15.19
CA GLU A 77 16.38 3.66 -14.29
C GLU A 77 15.72 4.34 -13.09
N TYR A 78 14.62 5.07 -13.30
CA TYR A 78 13.87 5.70 -12.21
C TYR A 78 13.21 4.68 -11.29
N ILE A 79 12.72 3.55 -11.83
CA ILE A 79 12.19 2.45 -11.03
C ILE A 79 13.31 1.83 -10.18
N ALA A 80 14.47 1.55 -10.78
CA ALA A 80 15.61 0.99 -10.07
C ALA A 80 16.11 1.92 -8.95
N ARG A 81 16.30 3.21 -9.25
CA ARG A 81 16.68 4.22 -8.23
C ARG A 81 15.61 4.36 -7.15
N GLY A 82 14.33 4.36 -7.52
CA GLY A 82 13.22 4.40 -6.58
C GLY A 82 13.20 3.19 -5.65
N TYR A 83 13.48 2.00 -6.16
CA TYR A 83 13.59 0.78 -5.37
C TYR A 83 14.79 0.82 -4.41
N LEU A 84 15.95 1.32 -4.86
CA LEU A 84 17.11 1.52 -3.97
C LEU A 84 16.81 2.52 -2.83
N LEU A 85 16.08 3.61 -3.14
CA LEU A 85 15.62 4.55 -2.11
C LEU A 85 14.68 3.87 -1.10
N LEU A 86 13.80 2.97 -1.55
CA LEU A 86 12.94 2.19 -0.65
C LEU A 86 13.73 1.26 0.25
N ILE A 87 14.75 0.58 -0.27
CA ILE A 87 15.65 -0.25 0.56
C ILE A 87 16.30 0.61 1.65
N GLY A 88 16.86 1.77 1.28
CA GLY A 88 17.47 2.71 2.22
C GLY A 88 16.49 3.20 3.29
N ALA A 89 15.28 3.58 2.88
CA ALA A 89 14.20 4.01 3.79
C ALA A 89 13.78 2.90 4.77
N ASN A 90 13.62 1.67 4.29
CA ASN A 90 13.31 0.51 5.12
C ASN A 90 14.45 0.19 6.10
N PHE A 91 15.71 0.34 5.66
CA PHE A 91 16.88 0.15 6.53
C PHE A 91 16.94 1.19 7.64
N ILE A 92 16.72 2.48 7.33
CA ILE A 92 16.62 3.55 8.33
C ILE A 92 15.50 3.26 9.33
N GLY A 93 14.31 2.86 8.84
CA GLY A 93 13.20 2.47 9.70
C GLY A 93 13.56 1.33 10.66
N ARG A 94 14.27 0.31 10.19
CA ARG A 94 14.75 -0.80 11.03
C ARG A 94 15.79 -0.37 12.06
N ILE A 95 16.72 0.52 11.72
CA ILE A 95 17.69 1.06 12.68
C ILE A 95 16.96 1.79 13.81
N ILE A 96 15.96 2.62 13.48
CA ILE A 96 15.19 3.35 14.48
C ILE A 96 14.43 2.38 15.39
N LEU A 97 13.80 1.33 14.82
CA LEU A 97 13.15 0.29 15.61
C LEU A 97 14.11 -0.45 16.54
N MET A 98 15.34 -0.71 16.10
CA MET A 98 16.39 -1.32 16.92
C MET A 98 16.79 -0.42 18.09
N ILE A 99 16.91 0.89 17.87
CA ILE A 99 17.19 1.87 18.93
C ILE A 99 16.03 1.92 19.95
N LEU A 100 14.79 1.75 19.49
CA LEU A 100 13.59 1.71 20.34
C LEU A 100 13.35 0.34 21.00
N ASP A 101 14.27 -0.61 20.84
CA ASP A 101 14.17 -2.00 21.34
C ASP A 101 12.86 -2.70 20.93
N TYR A 102 12.43 -2.47 19.68
CA TYR A 102 11.21 -3.05 19.13
C TYR A 102 11.54 -3.97 17.95
N GLN A 103 11.56 -5.28 18.22
CA GLN A 103 11.92 -6.30 17.23
C GLN A 103 10.72 -7.15 16.76
N GLN A 104 9.50 -6.81 17.18
CA GLN A 104 8.33 -7.59 16.81
C GLN A 104 7.92 -7.34 15.36
N LYS A 105 7.53 -8.41 14.66
CA LYS A 105 6.88 -8.31 13.36
C LYS A 105 5.48 -7.75 13.54
N SER A 106 5.06 -6.90 12.59
CA SER A 106 3.68 -6.40 12.57
C SER A 106 2.68 -7.54 12.41
N VAL A 107 1.49 -7.41 13.00
CA VAL A 107 0.37 -8.33 12.74
C VAL A 107 0.10 -8.48 11.24
N ASN A 108 0.24 -7.40 10.47
CA ASN A 108 0.13 -7.43 9.02
C ASN A 108 1.18 -8.35 8.38
N GLN A 109 2.45 -8.22 8.77
CA GLN A 109 3.55 -9.05 8.26
C GLN A 109 3.34 -10.53 8.62
N LEU A 110 2.92 -10.82 9.86
CA LEU A 110 2.61 -12.19 10.29
C LEU A 110 1.46 -12.80 9.48
N GLY A 111 0.42 -12.00 9.19
CA GLY A 111 -0.70 -12.41 8.34
C GLY A 111 -0.28 -12.71 6.92
N ILE A 112 0.57 -11.86 6.33
CA ILE A 112 1.15 -12.07 4.99
C ILE A 112 1.98 -13.36 4.95
N GLU A 113 2.87 -13.57 5.91
CA GLU A 113 3.70 -14.78 5.98
C GLU A 113 2.85 -16.04 6.12
N SER A 114 1.82 -16.02 6.95
CA SER A 114 0.87 -17.13 7.12
C SER A 114 0.14 -17.48 5.81
N LEU A 115 -0.32 -16.46 5.08
CA LEU A 115 -1.01 -16.65 3.80
C LEU A 115 -0.08 -17.18 2.71
N LEU A 116 1.14 -16.63 2.59
CA LEU A 116 2.11 -17.06 1.59
C LEU A 116 2.66 -18.46 1.86
N LYS A 117 2.70 -18.91 3.12
CA LYS A 117 3.09 -20.28 3.50
C LYS A 117 1.93 -21.27 3.48
N SER A 118 0.71 -20.82 3.18
CA SER A 118 -0.47 -21.68 3.09
C SER A 118 -0.70 -22.22 1.68
N LYS A 119 -1.65 -23.15 1.53
CA LYS A 119 -2.13 -23.62 0.20
C LYS A 119 -2.76 -22.53 -0.68
N TYR A 120 -2.97 -21.33 -0.15
CA TYR A 120 -3.51 -20.17 -0.87
C TYR A 120 -2.45 -19.18 -1.36
N MET A 121 -1.17 -19.57 -1.32
CA MET A 121 -0.02 -18.76 -1.71
C MET A 121 -0.23 -17.95 -2.99
N ILE A 122 -0.74 -18.56 -4.07
CA ILE A 122 -0.90 -17.88 -5.37
C ILE A 122 -1.90 -16.70 -5.26
N ILE A 123 -3.06 -16.92 -4.62
CA ILE A 123 -4.09 -15.89 -4.44
C ILE A 123 -3.56 -14.76 -3.54
N ALA A 124 -2.81 -15.13 -2.50
CA ALA A 124 -2.18 -14.18 -1.60
C ALA A 124 -1.13 -13.32 -2.33
N ALA A 125 -0.24 -13.94 -3.10
CA ALA A 125 0.79 -13.25 -3.87
C ALA A 125 0.19 -12.24 -4.86
N ILE A 126 -0.85 -12.64 -5.61
CA ILE A 126 -1.57 -11.74 -6.52
C ILE A 126 -2.14 -10.53 -5.75
N SER A 127 -2.79 -10.78 -4.61
CA SER A 127 -3.36 -9.72 -3.77
C SER A 127 -2.29 -8.74 -3.28
N ILE A 128 -1.15 -9.25 -2.82
CA ILE A 128 -0.04 -8.44 -2.28
C ILE A 128 0.65 -7.61 -3.37
N ILE A 129 0.72 -8.12 -4.60
CA ILE A 129 1.33 -7.41 -5.74
C ILE A 129 0.38 -6.35 -6.31
N ILE A 130 -0.94 -6.59 -6.30
CA ILE A 130 -1.94 -5.65 -6.85
C ILE A 130 -2.35 -4.57 -5.83
N GLY A 131 -2.34 -4.88 -4.53
CA GLY A 131 -2.68 -3.95 -3.45
C GLY A 131 -2.03 -2.57 -3.57
N PRO A 132 -0.71 -2.46 -3.86
CA PRO A 132 -0.03 -1.19 -4.08
C PRO A 132 -0.71 -0.24 -5.09
N ILE A 133 -1.40 -0.76 -6.10
CA ILE A 133 -2.07 0.09 -7.10
C ILE A 133 -3.09 0.99 -6.42
N ILE A 134 -3.98 0.44 -5.60
CA ILE A 134 -5.00 1.26 -4.93
C ILE A 134 -4.36 2.16 -3.87
N GLU A 135 -3.34 1.69 -3.17
CA GLU A 135 -2.63 2.48 -2.16
C GLU A 135 -2.03 3.74 -2.79
N GLU A 136 -1.33 3.63 -3.93
CA GLU A 136 -0.79 4.80 -4.62
C GLU A 136 -1.89 5.71 -5.19
N LEU A 137 -3.00 5.15 -5.71
CA LEU A 137 -4.14 5.95 -6.19
C LEU A 137 -4.79 6.77 -5.05
N VAL A 138 -4.89 6.20 -3.85
CA VAL A 138 -5.47 6.87 -2.67
C VAL A 138 -4.50 7.87 -2.08
N PHE A 139 -3.29 7.44 -1.71
CA PHE A 139 -2.36 8.24 -0.92
C PHE A 139 -1.58 9.24 -1.78
N ARG A 140 -1.31 8.95 -3.05
CA ARG A 140 -0.60 9.90 -3.94
C ARG A 140 -1.57 10.62 -4.83
N LYS A 141 -2.16 9.91 -5.80
CA LYS A 141 -2.94 10.56 -6.86
C LYS A 141 -4.15 11.31 -6.31
N SER A 142 -4.79 10.79 -5.26
CA SER A 142 -5.95 11.45 -4.66
C SER A 142 -5.56 12.41 -3.54
N LEU A 143 -4.85 11.93 -2.52
CA LEU A 143 -4.58 12.72 -1.32
C LEU A 143 -3.55 13.83 -1.56
N ILE A 144 -2.40 13.56 -2.21
CA ILE A 144 -1.41 14.61 -2.46
C ILE A 144 -1.99 15.66 -3.42
N ASP A 145 -2.67 15.26 -4.50
CA ASP A 145 -3.30 16.22 -5.41
C ASP A 145 -4.38 17.06 -4.73
N LEU A 146 -5.14 16.47 -3.79
CA LEU A 146 -6.13 17.19 -2.99
C LEU A 146 -5.48 18.22 -2.07
N LEU A 147 -4.34 17.91 -1.46
CA LEU A 147 -3.62 18.79 -0.55
C LEU A 147 -2.91 19.94 -1.28
N VAL A 148 -2.27 19.64 -2.42
CA VAL A 148 -1.58 20.65 -3.24
C VAL A 148 -2.57 21.51 -4.05
N PHE A 149 -3.82 21.06 -4.24
CA PHE A 149 -4.83 21.75 -5.05
C PHE A 149 -4.93 23.26 -4.72
N LYS A 150 -4.79 24.11 -5.74
CA LYS A 150 -4.78 25.57 -5.63
C LYS A 150 -3.72 26.13 -4.65
N GLY A 151 -2.62 25.42 -4.44
CA GLY A 151 -1.53 25.85 -3.57
C GLY A 151 -1.89 25.86 -2.09
N LYS A 152 -2.89 25.08 -1.66
CA LYS A 152 -3.33 25.06 -0.25
C LYS A 152 -2.23 24.59 0.70
N TYR A 153 -1.43 23.61 0.29
CA TYR A 153 -0.27 23.11 1.02
C TYR A 153 0.92 22.92 0.09
N SER A 154 2.14 23.00 0.62
CA SER A 154 3.35 22.72 -0.15
C SER A 154 3.45 21.23 -0.50
N PRO A 155 4.20 20.85 -1.57
CA PRO A 155 4.41 19.45 -1.92
C PRO A 155 5.06 18.66 -0.77
N ILE A 156 5.99 19.28 -0.04
CA ILE A 156 6.69 18.65 1.09
C ILE A 156 5.69 18.29 2.21
N ILE A 157 4.87 19.24 2.63
CA ILE A 157 3.85 19.00 3.67
C ILE A 157 2.87 17.92 3.21
N SER A 158 2.47 17.97 1.94
CA SER A 158 1.53 17.00 1.37
C SER A 158 2.10 15.57 1.37
N VAL A 159 3.40 15.41 1.07
CA VAL A 159 4.10 14.12 1.17
C VAL A 159 4.18 13.65 2.62
N ILE A 160 4.53 14.52 3.57
CA ILE A 160 4.59 14.15 5.00
C ILE A 160 3.22 13.66 5.50
N VAL A 161 2.17 14.43 5.25
CA VAL A 161 0.80 14.08 5.67
C VAL A 161 0.35 12.78 5.01
N SER A 162 0.60 12.62 3.72
CA SER A 162 0.29 11.39 2.97
C SER A 162 1.02 10.17 3.54
N SER A 163 2.29 10.34 3.91
CA SER A 163 3.13 9.28 4.47
C SER A 163 2.74 8.88 5.89
N LEU A 164 2.36 9.85 6.72
CA LEU A 164 1.83 9.58 8.07
C LEU A 164 0.53 8.79 7.98
N LEU A 165 -0.41 9.21 7.13
CA LEU A 165 -1.68 8.51 6.95
C LEU A 165 -1.48 7.12 6.35
N PHE A 166 -0.56 6.97 5.38
CA PHE A 166 -0.16 5.67 4.85
C PHE A 166 0.38 4.76 5.95
N GLY A 167 1.29 5.24 6.82
CA GLY A 167 1.80 4.44 7.93
C GLY A 167 0.73 4.10 8.98
N LEU A 168 -0.14 5.06 9.31
CA LEU A 168 -1.21 4.86 10.30
C LEU A 168 -2.16 3.74 9.88
N ILE A 169 -2.62 3.68 8.63
CA ILE A 169 -3.59 2.64 8.21
C ILE A 169 -3.04 1.21 8.34
N HIS A 170 -1.71 1.04 8.31
CA HIS A 170 -1.06 -0.26 8.41
C HIS A 170 -0.96 -0.77 9.86
N VAL A 171 -1.09 0.11 10.86
CA VAL A 171 -0.91 -0.24 12.28
C VAL A 171 -2.14 0.02 13.13
N ILE A 172 -2.99 1.00 12.78
CA ILE A 172 -4.06 1.51 13.66
C ILE A 172 -5.10 0.45 14.03
N PHE A 173 -5.31 -0.56 13.18
CA PHE A 173 -6.27 -1.63 13.46
C PHE A 173 -5.74 -2.69 14.43
N ASN A 174 -4.43 -2.68 14.73
CA ASN A 174 -3.77 -3.64 15.62
C ASN A 174 -3.38 -3.03 16.97
N THR A 175 -3.45 -1.71 17.11
CA THR A 175 -3.03 -0.99 18.33
C THR A 175 -3.97 -1.19 19.52
N GLN A 176 -5.15 -1.78 19.32
CA GLN A 176 -6.10 -2.10 20.41
C GLN A 176 -5.50 -3.10 21.41
N ASN A 177 -4.67 -4.03 20.93
CA ASN A 177 -4.06 -5.07 21.76
C ASN A 177 -2.64 -4.70 22.24
N ASN A 178 -1.92 -3.87 21.46
CA ASN A 178 -0.56 -3.46 21.79
C ASN A 178 -0.28 -2.06 21.22
N ILE A 179 -0.28 -1.04 22.08
CA ILE A 179 0.01 0.34 21.65
C ILE A 179 1.40 0.51 21.04
N LYS A 180 2.36 -0.37 21.39
CA LYS A 180 3.72 -0.36 20.82
C LYS A 180 3.75 -0.73 19.34
N GLU A 181 2.67 -1.30 18.78
CA GLU A 181 2.50 -1.43 17.31
C GLU A 181 2.61 -0.08 16.60
N LEU A 182 2.35 1.05 17.27
CA LEU A 182 2.58 2.37 16.69
C LEU A 182 4.04 2.63 16.31
N PHE A 183 5.01 1.93 16.90
CA PHE A 183 6.41 2.05 16.46
C PHE A 183 6.59 1.53 15.04
N LEU A 184 5.80 0.55 14.61
CA LEU A 184 5.81 0.04 13.23
C LEU A 184 5.30 1.06 12.22
N LEU A 185 4.70 2.18 12.65
CA LEU A 185 4.43 3.32 11.77
C LEU A 185 5.71 3.84 11.13
N ILE A 186 6.85 3.78 11.82
CA ILE A 186 8.12 4.36 11.40
C ILE A 186 8.58 3.81 10.03
N PRO A 187 8.78 2.48 9.83
CA PRO A 187 9.16 1.97 8.52
C PRO A 187 8.13 2.29 7.44
N TYR A 188 6.82 2.17 7.72
CA TYR A 188 5.78 2.53 6.75
C TYR A 188 5.78 4.01 6.40
N PHE A 189 6.07 4.89 7.35
CA PHE A 189 6.20 6.33 7.12
C PHE A 189 7.36 6.61 6.16
N PHE A 190 8.53 6.02 6.38
CA PHE A 190 9.68 6.20 5.47
C PHE A 190 9.43 5.63 4.07
N GLN A 191 8.79 4.47 3.96
CA GLN A 191 8.30 3.95 2.68
C GLN A 191 7.33 4.93 2.01
N GLY A 192 6.39 5.47 2.78
CA GLY A 192 5.45 6.48 2.32
C GLY A 192 6.15 7.75 1.80
N MET A 193 7.20 8.20 2.50
CA MET A 193 7.97 9.39 2.14
C MET A 193 8.68 9.21 0.81
N VAL A 194 9.30 8.04 0.57
CA VAL A 194 9.96 7.73 -0.71
C VAL A 194 8.94 7.69 -1.85
N LEU A 195 7.81 7.01 -1.67
CA LEU A 195 6.78 6.89 -2.71
C LEU A 195 6.13 8.26 -3.01
N GLY A 196 5.87 9.07 -1.99
CA GLY A 196 5.39 10.44 -2.14
C GLY A 196 6.40 11.36 -2.81
N TYR A 197 7.69 11.24 -2.46
CA TYR A 197 8.77 11.94 -3.14
C TYR A 197 8.84 11.56 -4.62
N LEU A 198 8.83 10.27 -4.96
CA LEU A 198 8.86 9.79 -6.34
C LEU A 198 7.68 10.32 -7.15
N TYR A 199 6.49 10.36 -6.55
CA TYR A 199 5.31 10.93 -7.17
C TYR A 199 5.48 12.41 -7.53
N VAL A 200 5.90 13.24 -6.57
CA VAL A 200 6.12 14.69 -6.80
C VAL A 200 7.29 14.92 -7.77
N LYS A 201 8.36 14.13 -7.65
CA LYS A 201 9.56 14.25 -8.49
C LYS A 201 9.31 13.88 -9.95
N GLN A 202 8.31 13.06 -10.22
CA GLN A 202 7.88 12.65 -11.57
C GLN A 202 6.69 13.47 -12.06
N ASP A 203 6.62 14.75 -11.68
CA ASP A 203 5.57 15.68 -12.10
C ASP A 203 4.15 15.16 -11.84
N TYR A 204 3.94 14.53 -10.68
CA TYR A 204 2.65 13.98 -10.26
C TYR A 204 2.14 12.84 -11.19
N ASN A 205 3.08 12.12 -11.82
CA ASN A 205 2.80 10.90 -12.58
C ASN A 205 2.82 9.67 -11.66
N ILE A 206 1.73 8.92 -11.64
CA ILE A 206 1.53 7.80 -10.70
C ILE A 206 2.26 6.51 -11.10
N GLN A 207 2.75 6.38 -12.33
CA GLN A 207 3.27 5.11 -12.85
C GLN A 207 4.53 4.66 -12.09
N ILE A 208 5.50 5.55 -11.89
CA ILE A 208 6.75 5.23 -11.18
C ILE A 208 6.50 4.75 -9.74
N PRO A 209 5.78 5.47 -8.88
CA PRO A 209 5.53 4.97 -7.51
C PRO A 209 4.76 3.65 -7.51
N ILE A 210 3.81 3.43 -8.41
CA ILE A 210 3.12 2.13 -8.56
C ILE A 210 4.13 1.02 -8.84
N PHE A 211 4.95 1.16 -9.88
CA PHE A 211 5.90 0.11 -10.27
C PHE A 211 6.94 -0.16 -9.18
N VAL A 212 7.46 0.89 -8.54
CA VAL A 212 8.44 0.76 -7.45
C VAL A 212 7.83 0.03 -6.25
N HIS A 213 6.59 0.36 -5.88
CA HIS A 213 5.90 -0.30 -4.77
C HIS A 213 5.54 -1.76 -5.09
N MET A 214 5.00 -2.02 -6.28
CA MET A 214 4.72 -3.39 -6.75
C MET A 214 5.99 -4.25 -6.80
N LEU A 215 7.11 -3.69 -7.27
CA LEU A 215 8.41 -4.37 -7.30
C LEU A 215 8.89 -4.71 -5.88
N ASN A 216 8.77 -3.78 -4.95
CA ASN A 216 9.12 -4.01 -3.55
C ASN A 216 8.30 -5.17 -2.96
N ASN A 217 6.98 -5.17 -3.19
CA ASN A 217 6.10 -6.24 -2.70
C ASN A 217 6.34 -7.57 -3.41
N PHE A 218 6.63 -7.56 -4.71
CA PHE A 218 6.99 -8.75 -5.46
C PHE A 218 8.26 -9.40 -4.90
N ILE A 219 9.31 -8.61 -4.66
CA ILE A 219 10.55 -9.11 -4.05
C ILE A 219 10.29 -9.61 -2.64
N ALA A 220 9.48 -8.92 -1.83
CA ALA A 220 9.11 -9.39 -0.50
C ALA A 220 8.38 -10.74 -0.54
N VAL A 221 7.47 -10.95 -1.50
CA VAL A 221 6.81 -12.25 -1.73
C VAL A 221 7.85 -13.32 -2.07
N LEU A 222 8.78 -13.06 -2.99
CA LEU A 222 9.84 -14.00 -3.34
C LEU A 222 10.70 -14.36 -2.12
N VAL A 223 11.09 -13.37 -1.32
CA VAL A 223 11.89 -13.59 -0.10
C VAL A 223 11.12 -14.47 0.88
N ILE A 224 9.85 -14.18 1.17
CA ILE A 224 9.06 -14.94 2.14
C ILE A 224 8.84 -16.40 1.70
N VAL A 225 8.67 -16.62 0.39
CA VAL A 225 8.37 -17.95 -0.17
C VAL A 225 9.64 -18.80 -0.31
N PHE A 226 10.75 -18.22 -0.75
CA PHE A 226 11.95 -18.97 -1.14
C PHE A 226 13.10 -18.90 -0.13
N VAL A 227 13.11 -17.93 0.79
CA VAL A 227 14.15 -17.85 1.83
C VAL A 227 13.65 -18.57 3.10
N PRO A 228 14.36 -19.61 3.57
CA PRO A 228 13.99 -20.33 4.78
C PRO A 228 13.98 -19.41 6.01
N ALA A 229 13.04 -19.64 6.94
CA ALA A 229 13.04 -18.92 8.22
C ALA A 229 14.26 -19.34 9.04
N GLY A 230 15.20 -18.42 9.31
CA GLY A 230 16.40 -18.69 10.09
C GLY A 230 17.69 -17.98 9.64
N PHE A 231 17.63 -17.20 8.56
CA PHE A 231 18.66 -16.24 8.16
C PHE A 231 18.20 -14.80 8.40
#